data_AF-A0AAW0EED8-F1
#
_entry.id   AF-A0AAW0EED8-F1
#
_cell.length_a   1.000
_cell.length_b   1.000
_cell.length_c   1.000
_cell.angle_alpha   90.00
_cell.angle_beta   90.00
_cell.angle_gamma   90.00
#
_symmetry.space_group_name_H-M   'P 1'
#
loop_
_entity.id
_entity.type
_entity.pdbx_description
1 polymer ?
#
loop_
_entity_poly.entity_id
_entity_poly.type
_entity_poly.pdbx_seq_one_letter_code
_entity_poly.pdbx_strand_id
1 'polypeptide(L)'
;MVNLRVGVSVILSLSLVSAFTVTDIKRTQDVRKTVTFPDLYEASVVELQEGLDAGDFSSVDLVKAYFARINETSFLNAVIETNPSALEQAAALDEERECSGKRGMLHGIPILLKLRTLLGKANLSEFAHFRGNLASGWSGRGGQNTNAYFPNADPCGSSSGSGVAASIGLAAVTLGSETDGSITCPSSHNNAVGIKPTVGLTSRAGVIPISANQDTIGPITRSVSDAAIVLSVIAGKDPNDNFTLAQPDTVPDFTLALDANALQGKG
;
A
#
# COMPACT_ATOMS: atom_id res chain seq x y z
N MET A 1 70.07 67.05 10.76
CA MET A 1 69.09 68.01 11.33
C MET A 1 67.80 67.25 11.60
N VAL A 2 67.63 66.73 12.82
CA VAL A 2 66.86 67.27 13.97
C VAL A 2 65.46 66.66 14.02
N ASN A 3 65.25 65.91 15.10
CA ASN A 3 64.00 65.34 15.65
C ASN A 3 62.87 66.37 15.78
N LEU A 4 61.61 65.91 15.76
CA LEU A 4 60.57 66.49 16.62
C LEU A 4 59.65 65.40 17.18
N ARG A 5 59.72 65.22 18.50
CA ARG A 5 58.73 64.54 19.35
C ARG A 5 57.84 65.61 19.97
N VAL A 6 56.51 65.46 19.94
CA VAL A 6 55.51 65.80 20.98
C VAL A 6 54.21 65.09 20.54
N GLY A 7 53.39 64.37 21.31
CA GLY A 7 53.16 64.30 22.75
C GLY A 7 51.70 64.68 23.08
N VAL A 8 50.79 63.70 22.97
CA VAL A 8 49.53 63.39 23.71
C VAL A 8 48.81 64.51 24.52
N SER A 9 47.47 64.67 24.36
CA SER A 9 46.42 64.30 25.37
C SER A 9 44.99 64.85 25.08
N VAL A 10 44.03 63.92 24.91
CA VAL A 10 42.64 63.73 25.44
C VAL A 10 41.71 64.92 25.76
N ILE A 11 40.43 64.84 25.32
CA ILE A 11 39.13 64.93 26.07
C ILE A 11 37.99 64.55 25.08
N LEU A 12 37.40 63.35 25.18
CA LEU A 12 36.10 62.99 25.78
C LEU A 12 34.85 63.67 25.19
N SER A 13 34.03 62.90 24.44
CA SER A 13 32.58 63.10 24.38
C SER A 13 31.85 61.75 24.33
N LEU A 14 30.77 61.70 25.11
CA LEU A 14 30.00 60.56 25.56
C LEU A 14 28.72 60.45 24.70
N SER A 15 28.40 59.28 24.14
CA SER A 15 27.06 59.00 23.62
C SER A 15 26.62 57.57 23.98
N LEU A 16 25.39 57.49 24.47
CA LEU A 16 24.76 56.41 25.23
C LEU A 16 24.46 55.12 24.44
N VAL A 17 24.71 53.99 25.11
CA VAL A 17 23.81 52.86 25.43
C VAL A 17 22.77 52.44 24.37
N SER A 18 22.92 51.23 23.82
CA SER A 18 22.01 50.12 24.18
C SER A 18 22.70 48.77 23.95
N ALA A 19 22.88 48.01 25.02
CA ALA A 19 23.23 46.61 24.96
C ALA A 19 21.93 45.83 24.77
N PHE A 20 21.64 45.41 23.53
CA PHE A 20 20.73 44.29 23.32
C PHE A 20 21.55 43.02 23.58
N THR A 21 21.42 42.50 24.79
CA THR A 21 21.80 41.12 25.09
C THR A 21 20.97 40.22 24.18
N VAL A 22 21.65 39.36 23.44
CA VAL A 22 21.03 38.25 22.70
C VAL A 22 20.47 37.31 23.76
N THR A 23 19.23 37.57 24.18
CA THR A 23 18.41 36.61 24.91
C THR A 23 18.13 35.43 23.97
N ASP A 24 18.87 34.36 24.19
CA ASP A 24 18.36 32.99 24.29
C ASP A 24 17.27 32.64 23.26
N ILE A 25 17.66 32.57 21.98
CA ILE A 25 16.91 31.80 20.99
C ILE A 25 17.15 30.33 21.37
N LYS A 26 16.30 29.80 22.25
CA LYS A 26 16.10 28.36 22.36
C LYS A 26 15.64 27.85 21.01
N ARG A 27 16.60 27.43 20.19
CA ARG A 27 16.39 26.57 19.04
C ARG A 27 15.81 25.28 19.62
N THR A 28 14.49 25.16 19.64
CA THR A 28 13.79 23.89 19.76
C THR A 28 14.33 23.02 18.64
N GLN A 29 15.34 22.20 18.96
CA GLN A 29 15.63 21.04 18.15
C GLN A 29 14.41 20.15 18.30
N ASP A 30 13.51 20.29 17.32
CA ASP A 30 12.49 19.30 17.06
C ASP A 30 13.22 17.98 16.82
N VAL A 31 13.29 17.15 17.85
CA VAL A 31 13.88 15.82 17.77
C VAL A 31 12.95 15.05 16.84
N ARG A 32 13.27 15.02 15.54
CA ARG A 32 12.54 14.21 14.56
C ARG A 32 12.56 12.77 15.07
N LYS A 33 11.45 12.33 15.66
CA LYS A 33 11.23 10.93 16.00
C LYS A 33 11.47 10.15 14.70
N THR A 34 12.49 9.29 14.70
CA THR A 34 12.82 8.51 13.51
C THR A 34 11.74 7.44 13.39
N VAL A 35 10.88 7.58 12.38
CA VAL A 35 9.84 6.61 12.08
C VAL A 35 10.52 5.29 11.69
N THR A 36 10.17 4.21 12.37
CA THR A 36 10.75 2.88 12.14
C THR A 36 9.64 1.96 11.65
N PHE A 37 9.83 1.35 10.49
CA PHE A 37 8.89 0.38 9.94
C PHE A 37 9.43 -1.04 10.13
N PRO A 38 8.56 -2.07 10.20
CA PRO A 38 8.99 -3.43 9.89
C PRO A 38 9.49 -3.49 8.43
N ASP A 39 10.15 -4.58 8.05
CA ASP A 39 10.54 -4.77 6.66
C ASP A 39 9.28 -4.87 5.78
N LEU A 40 8.96 -3.79 5.06
CA LEU A 40 7.78 -3.69 4.20
C LEU A 40 7.76 -4.72 3.07
N TYR A 41 8.90 -5.38 2.79
CA TYR A 41 8.96 -6.50 1.85
C TYR A 41 8.17 -7.71 2.37
N GLU A 42 8.27 -8.00 3.68
CA GLU A 42 7.68 -9.18 4.31
C GLU A 42 6.55 -8.87 5.31
N ALA A 43 6.40 -7.61 5.74
CA ALA A 43 5.48 -7.22 6.79
C ALA A 43 4.05 -7.71 6.51
N SER A 44 3.49 -8.42 7.49
CA SER A 44 2.10 -8.89 7.49
C SER A 44 1.13 -7.77 7.85
N VAL A 45 -0.15 -7.96 7.54
CA VAL A 45 -1.20 -7.00 7.95
C VAL A 45 -1.25 -6.86 9.47
N VAL A 46 -0.97 -7.93 10.21
CA VAL A 46 -0.97 -7.94 11.68
C VAL A 46 0.16 -7.06 12.22
N GLU A 47 1.41 -7.26 11.76
CA GLU A 47 2.56 -6.46 12.21
C GLU A 47 2.39 -4.97 11.87
N LEU A 48 1.82 -4.66 10.70
CA LEU A 48 1.51 -3.29 10.33
C LEU A 48 0.44 -2.68 11.24
N GLN A 49 -0.61 -3.44 11.59
CA GLN A 49 -1.61 -3.00 12.56
C GLN A 49 -1.01 -2.79 13.95
N GLU A 50 -0.12 -3.66 14.41
CA GLU A 50 0.56 -3.53 15.70
C GLU A 50 1.41 -2.26 15.77
N GLY A 51 2.16 -1.94 14.70
CA GLY A 51 2.93 -0.69 14.64
C GLY A 51 2.06 0.57 14.58
N LEU A 52 0.91 0.51 13.89
CA LEU A 52 -0.10 1.58 13.91
C LEU A 52 -0.72 1.75 15.31
N ASP A 53 -1.03 0.65 15.99
CA ASP A 53 -1.59 0.66 17.35
C ASP A 53 -0.57 1.18 18.38
N ALA A 54 0.71 0.89 18.20
CA ALA A 54 1.82 1.34 19.04
C ALA A 54 2.22 2.82 18.79
N GLY A 55 1.79 3.41 17.68
CA GLY A 55 2.21 4.76 17.28
C GLY A 55 3.68 4.84 16.84
N ASP A 56 4.21 3.73 16.31
CA ASP A 56 5.56 3.67 15.72
C ASP A 56 5.61 4.41 14.38
N PHE A 57 4.50 4.36 13.65
CA PHE A 57 4.22 5.07 12.40
C PHE A 57 2.72 5.33 12.25
N SER A 58 2.36 6.30 11.41
CA SER A 58 0.98 6.56 10.99
C SER A 58 0.64 5.87 9.66
N SER A 59 -0.64 5.84 9.28
CA SER A 59 -1.09 5.38 7.96
C SER A 59 -0.50 6.28 6.86
N VAL A 60 -0.39 7.58 7.12
CA VAL A 60 0.30 8.54 6.23
C VAL A 60 1.75 8.14 6.01
N ASP A 61 2.46 7.74 7.07
CA ASP A 61 3.86 7.31 6.98
C ASP A 61 4.00 6.02 6.15
N LEU A 62 3.09 5.05 6.34
CA LEU A 62 3.04 3.84 5.51
C LEU A 62 2.81 4.17 4.04
N VAL A 63 1.84 5.02 3.71
CA VAL A 63 1.56 5.40 2.32
C VAL A 63 2.77 6.05 1.67
N LYS A 64 3.46 6.96 2.38
CA LYS A 64 4.71 7.56 1.90
C LYS A 64 5.79 6.51 1.64
N ALA A 65 5.96 5.55 2.56
CA ALA A 65 6.95 4.49 2.43
C ALA A 65 6.68 3.59 1.22
N TYR A 66 5.41 3.19 0.99
CA TYR A 66 5.05 2.42 -0.20
C TYR A 66 5.18 3.24 -1.49
N PHE A 67 4.85 4.53 -1.50
CA PHE A 67 5.10 5.39 -2.66
C PHE A 67 6.58 5.51 -3.01
N ALA A 68 7.46 5.59 -2.01
CA ALA A 68 8.91 5.56 -2.25
C ALA A 68 9.33 4.25 -2.95
N ARG A 69 8.88 3.10 -2.45
CA ARG A 69 9.17 1.78 -3.06
C ARG A 69 8.60 1.64 -4.48
N ILE A 70 7.38 2.12 -4.71
CA ILE A 70 6.74 2.13 -6.04
C ILE A 70 7.59 2.93 -7.02
N ASN A 71 8.11 4.09 -6.61
CA ASN A 71 8.95 4.93 -7.45
C ASN A 71 10.29 4.24 -7.79
N GLU A 72 10.92 3.59 -6.80
CA GLU A 72 12.19 2.85 -6.97
C GLU A 72 12.07 1.66 -7.93
N THR A 73 10.88 1.05 -7.99
CA THR A 73 10.60 -0.15 -8.80
C THR A 73 9.77 0.13 -10.06
N SER A 74 9.64 1.40 -10.43
CA SER A 74 8.83 1.86 -11.57
C SER A 74 9.18 1.18 -12.90
N PHE A 75 10.43 0.72 -13.07
CA PHE A 75 10.89 -0.01 -14.26
C PHE A 75 10.16 -1.36 -14.48
N LEU A 76 9.51 -1.93 -13.47
CA LEU A 76 8.68 -3.13 -13.59
C LEU A 76 7.25 -2.83 -14.08
N ASN A 77 6.83 -1.57 -14.11
CA ASN A 77 5.48 -1.12 -14.46
C ASN A 77 4.37 -1.90 -13.72
N ALA A 78 4.55 -2.11 -12.40
CA ALA A 78 3.57 -2.78 -11.54
C ALA A 78 2.37 -1.91 -11.16
N VAL A 79 2.55 -0.59 -11.12
CA VAL A 79 1.52 0.39 -10.75
C VAL A 79 1.32 1.34 -11.92
N ILE A 80 0.08 1.45 -12.41
CA ILE A 80 -0.27 2.38 -13.51
C ILE A 80 -0.44 3.81 -13.00
N GLU A 81 -1.04 3.95 -11.83
CA GLU A 81 -1.50 5.23 -11.31
C GLU A 81 -1.53 5.19 -9.78
N THR A 82 -0.87 6.13 -9.12
CA THR A 82 -1.02 6.35 -7.68
C THR A 82 -2.27 7.19 -7.41
N ASN A 83 -2.92 6.98 -6.26
CA ASN A 83 -4.08 7.77 -5.87
C ASN A 83 -3.63 9.14 -5.32
N PRO A 84 -3.97 10.28 -5.97
CA PRO A 84 -3.52 11.59 -5.49
C PRO A 84 -4.10 11.95 -4.11
N SER A 85 -5.25 11.38 -3.74
CA SER A 85 -5.87 11.56 -2.43
C SER A 85 -5.44 10.51 -1.40
N ALA A 86 -4.48 9.62 -1.70
CA ALA A 86 -4.08 8.56 -0.77
C ALA A 86 -3.57 9.10 0.57
N LEU A 87 -2.79 10.19 0.53
CA LEU A 87 -2.25 10.82 1.75
C LEU A 87 -3.35 11.48 2.57
N GLU A 88 -4.33 12.11 1.92
CA GLU A 88 -5.50 12.72 2.58
C GLU A 88 -6.38 11.65 3.23
N GLN A 89 -6.66 10.55 2.52
CA GLN A 89 -7.44 9.43 3.05
C GLN A 89 -6.72 8.73 4.20
N ALA A 90 -5.40 8.57 4.11
CA ALA A 90 -4.60 8.02 5.19
C ALA A 90 -4.64 8.92 6.43
N ALA A 91 -4.52 10.24 6.26
CA ALA A 91 -4.63 11.19 7.36
C ALA A 91 -6.01 11.13 8.03
N ALA A 92 -7.09 11.05 7.24
CA ALA A 92 -8.44 10.90 7.78
C ALA A 92 -8.61 9.58 8.58
N LEU A 93 -7.98 8.49 8.14
CA LEU A 93 -7.99 7.21 8.88
C LEU A 93 -7.14 7.27 10.16
N ASP A 94 -6.05 8.03 10.16
CA ASP A 94 -5.25 8.29 11.36
C ASP A 94 -6.06 9.11 12.38
N GLU A 95 -6.72 10.19 11.95
CA GLU A 95 -7.62 10.98 12.79
C GLU A 95 -8.76 10.14 13.36
N GLU A 96 -9.40 9.31 12.54
CA GLU A 96 -10.47 8.42 12.99
C GLU A 96 -9.97 7.39 14.00
N ARG A 97 -8.77 6.84 13.79
CA ARG A 97 -8.14 5.89 14.72
C ARG A 97 -7.95 6.53 16.09
N GLU A 98 -7.51 7.78 16.13
CA GLU A 98 -7.36 8.54 17.38
C GLU A 98 -8.71 8.86 18.05
N CYS A 99 -9.72 9.22 17.26
CA CYS A 99 -11.02 9.66 17.78
C CYS A 99 -11.94 8.52 18.22
N SER A 100 -12.01 7.45 17.43
CA SER A 100 -13.00 6.37 17.57
C SER A 100 -12.40 4.97 17.55
N GLY A 101 -11.08 4.83 17.38
CA GLY A 101 -10.41 3.56 17.20
C GLY A 101 -10.48 3.04 15.76
N LYS A 102 -9.86 1.88 15.53
CA LYS A 102 -9.82 1.24 14.20
C LYS A 102 -11.13 0.53 13.85
N ARG A 103 -11.55 0.64 12.59
CA ARG A 103 -12.74 -0.09 12.05
C ARG A 103 -12.56 -1.60 11.96
N GLY A 104 -11.32 -2.07 11.92
CA GLY A 104 -10.96 -3.47 11.72
C GLY A 104 -9.51 -3.63 11.24
N MET A 105 -9.17 -4.84 10.77
CA MET A 105 -7.78 -5.21 10.44
C MET A 105 -7.18 -4.46 9.24
N LEU A 106 -8.01 -3.87 8.37
CA LEU A 106 -7.54 -3.09 7.21
C LEU A 106 -7.59 -1.56 7.44
N HIS A 107 -7.90 -1.11 8.66
CA HIS A 107 -7.96 0.32 8.97
C HIS A 107 -6.58 0.97 8.88
N GLY A 108 -6.39 1.89 7.93
CA GLY A 108 -5.10 2.55 7.72
C GLY A 108 -4.07 1.72 6.93
N ILE A 109 -4.43 0.52 6.48
CA ILE A 109 -3.52 -0.37 5.74
C ILE A 109 -3.56 -0.02 4.24
N PRO A 110 -2.41 0.24 3.59
CA PRO A 110 -2.37 0.55 2.16
C PRO A 110 -2.69 -0.67 1.27
N ILE A 111 -3.74 -0.54 0.45
CA ILE A 111 -4.21 -1.60 -0.47
C ILE A 111 -4.04 -1.15 -1.92
N LEU A 112 -3.45 -1.99 -2.76
CA LEU A 112 -3.38 -1.78 -4.21
C LEU A 112 -4.45 -2.62 -4.92
N LEU A 113 -5.20 -2.02 -5.85
CA LEU A 113 -6.27 -2.72 -6.55
C LEU A 113 -6.02 -2.71 -8.06
N LYS A 114 -6.44 -3.76 -8.76
CA LYS A 114 -6.37 -3.83 -10.22
C LYS A 114 -7.13 -2.69 -10.93
N LEU A 115 -8.31 -2.30 -10.43
CA LEU A 115 -9.23 -1.41 -11.16
C LEU A 115 -9.67 -0.15 -10.39
N ARG A 116 -9.41 -0.05 -9.07
CA ARG A 116 -9.87 1.07 -8.23
C ARG A 116 -8.75 1.60 -7.32
N THR A 117 -8.94 2.74 -6.68
CA THR A 117 -7.88 3.49 -5.99
C THR A 117 -8.10 3.54 -4.49
N LEU A 118 -7.29 2.79 -3.73
CA LEU A 118 -7.01 3.10 -2.32
C LEU A 118 -5.58 3.68 -2.23
N LEU A 119 -4.55 2.86 -2.47
CA LEU A 119 -3.16 3.33 -2.66
C LEU A 119 -2.89 3.77 -4.11
N GLY A 120 -3.46 3.03 -5.07
CA GLY A 120 -3.26 3.22 -6.50
C GLY A 120 -3.86 2.07 -7.30
N LYS A 121 -3.66 2.09 -8.62
CA LYS A 121 -4.09 1.04 -9.55
C LYS A 121 -2.90 0.20 -10.00
N ALA A 122 -2.98 -1.11 -9.79
CA ALA A 122 -2.03 -2.06 -10.33
C ALA A 122 -2.14 -2.15 -11.87
N ASN A 123 -1.05 -2.50 -12.54
CA ASN A 123 -1.08 -2.82 -13.96
C ASN A 123 -1.82 -4.13 -14.24
N LEU A 124 -2.33 -4.27 -15.46
CA LEU A 124 -3.11 -5.42 -15.88
C LEU A 124 -2.87 -5.73 -17.36
N SER A 125 -3.16 -6.97 -17.76
CA SER A 125 -3.33 -7.29 -19.18
C SER A 125 -4.57 -6.57 -19.69
N GLU A 126 -4.45 -5.82 -20.78
CA GLU A 126 -5.51 -4.93 -21.25
C GLU A 126 -6.84 -5.65 -21.49
N PHE A 127 -7.95 -5.01 -21.06
CA PHE A 127 -9.29 -5.61 -21.02
C PHE A 127 -9.30 -7.00 -20.37
N ALA A 128 -8.53 -7.16 -19.29
CA ALA A 128 -8.34 -8.41 -18.59
C ALA A 128 -7.98 -9.59 -19.52
N HIS A 129 -7.09 -9.32 -20.49
CA HIS A 129 -6.58 -10.25 -21.51
C HIS A 129 -7.59 -10.61 -22.62
N PHE A 130 -8.70 -9.88 -22.74
CA PHE A 130 -9.76 -10.16 -23.72
C PHE A 130 -9.68 -9.32 -25.00
N ARG A 131 -8.50 -8.77 -25.36
CA ARG A 131 -8.30 -7.87 -26.52
C ARG A 131 -7.60 -8.53 -27.73
N GLY A 132 -7.22 -9.80 -27.66
CA GLY A 132 -6.50 -10.52 -28.72
C GLY A 132 -5.18 -11.15 -28.24
N ASN A 133 -4.25 -11.40 -29.17
CA ASN A 133 -2.95 -12.03 -28.87
C ASN A 133 -1.90 -10.99 -28.47
N LEU A 134 -1.97 -10.52 -27.23
CA LEU A 134 -1.04 -9.57 -26.62
C LEU A 134 -0.26 -10.26 -25.49
N ALA A 135 0.92 -9.76 -25.17
CA ALA A 135 1.70 -10.27 -24.05
C ALA A 135 0.96 -10.03 -22.72
N SER A 136 0.97 -11.04 -21.85
CA SER A 136 0.53 -10.93 -20.47
C SER A 136 1.16 -9.72 -19.78
N GLY A 137 0.34 -8.97 -19.06
CA GLY A 137 0.75 -7.80 -18.30
C GLY A 137 0.99 -6.52 -19.11
N TRP A 138 0.77 -6.55 -20.43
CA TRP A 138 0.79 -5.34 -21.24
C TRP A 138 -0.54 -4.58 -21.21
N SER A 139 -0.48 -3.25 -21.10
CA SER A 139 -1.60 -2.35 -21.40
C SER A 139 -1.16 -1.09 -22.11
N GLY A 140 -2.04 -0.49 -22.93
CA GLY A 140 -1.71 0.75 -23.66
C GLY A 140 -1.40 1.93 -22.73
N ARG A 141 -1.97 1.94 -21.51
CA ARG A 141 -1.72 2.99 -20.50
C ARG A 141 -0.50 2.69 -19.63
N GLY A 142 -0.35 1.44 -19.18
CA GLY A 142 0.66 1.03 -18.20
C GLY A 142 1.96 0.50 -18.80
N GLY A 143 2.02 0.28 -20.12
CA GLY A 143 3.14 -0.42 -20.76
C GLY A 143 3.22 -1.89 -20.35
N GLN A 144 4.39 -2.49 -20.57
CA GLN A 144 4.65 -3.89 -20.22
C GLN A 144 5.00 -4.02 -18.73
N ASN A 145 4.15 -4.69 -17.97
CA ASN A 145 4.49 -5.21 -16.65
C ASN A 145 5.43 -6.41 -16.78
N THR A 146 6.49 -6.49 -15.98
CA THR A 146 7.41 -7.64 -15.98
C THR A 146 7.54 -8.25 -14.60
N ASN A 147 7.78 -9.56 -14.56
CA ASN A 147 7.99 -10.32 -13.34
C ASN A 147 9.25 -9.85 -12.60
N ALA A 148 9.19 -9.78 -11.26
CA ALA A 148 10.30 -9.33 -10.43
C ALA A 148 11.42 -10.37 -10.22
N TYR A 149 11.15 -11.67 -10.44
CA TYR A 149 12.10 -12.76 -10.19
C TYR A 149 13.12 -12.96 -11.31
N PHE A 150 12.78 -12.59 -12.54
CA PHE A 150 13.69 -12.70 -13.67
C PHE A 150 13.44 -11.58 -14.69
N PRO A 151 14.49 -10.91 -15.22
CA PRO A 151 14.33 -9.80 -16.15
C PRO A 151 13.47 -10.16 -17.37
N ASN A 152 12.43 -9.37 -17.62
CA ASN A 152 11.46 -9.55 -18.72
C ASN A 152 10.68 -10.88 -18.68
N ALA A 153 10.69 -11.62 -17.57
CA ALA A 153 9.85 -12.80 -17.45
C ALA A 153 8.36 -12.42 -17.40
N ASP A 154 7.55 -13.35 -17.85
CA ASP A 154 6.10 -13.22 -17.89
C ASP A 154 5.52 -13.14 -16.46
N PRO A 155 4.83 -12.06 -16.08
CA PRO A 155 4.13 -11.97 -14.80
C PRO A 155 2.80 -12.76 -14.77
N CYS A 156 2.45 -13.43 -15.86
CA CYS A 156 1.10 -13.89 -16.20
C CYS A 156 0.07 -12.75 -16.11
N GLY A 157 -1.22 -13.07 -16.03
CA GLY A 157 -2.26 -12.08 -16.06
C GLY A 157 -3.65 -12.69 -15.90
N SER A 158 -4.70 -11.87 -15.88
CA SER A 158 -4.65 -10.43 -16.14
C SER A 158 -4.34 -9.53 -14.96
N SER A 159 -4.33 -10.03 -13.72
CA SER A 159 -3.96 -9.24 -12.52
C SER A 159 -2.45 -9.18 -12.30
N SER A 160 -1.68 -8.91 -13.36
CA SER A 160 -0.21 -8.96 -13.38
C SER A 160 0.42 -8.02 -12.36
N GLY A 161 0.02 -6.75 -12.35
CA GLY A 161 0.54 -5.74 -11.44
C GLY A 161 0.23 -6.06 -9.97
N SER A 162 -0.92 -6.68 -9.67
CA SER A 162 -1.26 -7.12 -8.31
C SER A 162 -0.33 -8.27 -7.88
N GLY A 163 -0.05 -9.23 -8.76
CA GLY A 163 0.92 -10.30 -8.51
C GLY A 163 2.33 -9.77 -8.22
N VAL A 164 2.86 -8.92 -9.10
CA VAL A 164 4.18 -8.30 -8.91
C VAL A 164 4.21 -7.40 -7.67
N ALA A 165 3.17 -6.57 -7.45
CA ALA A 165 3.13 -5.68 -6.30
C ALA A 165 3.09 -6.44 -4.96
N ALA A 166 2.37 -7.57 -4.90
CA ALA A 166 2.35 -8.43 -3.73
C ALA A 166 3.75 -9.04 -3.48
N SER A 167 4.42 -9.53 -4.52
CA SER A 167 5.69 -10.27 -4.43
C SER A 167 6.89 -9.42 -4.02
N ILE A 168 6.85 -8.11 -4.26
CA ILE A 168 7.94 -7.20 -3.90
C ILE A 168 7.55 -6.09 -2.91
N GLY A 169 6.42 -6.26 -2.20
CA GLY A 169 6.00 -5.37 -1.13
C GLY A 169 5.76 -3.94 -1.60
N LEU A 170 5.04 -3.75 -2.71
CA LEU A 170 4.59 -2.42 -3.18
C LEU A 170 3.27 -1.98 -2.55
N ALA A 171 2.61 -2.89 -1.84
CA ALA A 171 1.49 -2.62 -0.96
C ALA A 171 1.45 -3.68 0.14
N ALA A 172 0.71 -3.41 1.21
CA ALA A 172 0.52 -4.38 2.28
C ALA A 172 -0.24 -5.61 1.75
N VAL A 173 -1.33 -5.36 1.01
CA VAL A 173 -2.15 -6.37 0.33
C VAL A 173 -2.64 -5.87 -1.02
N THR A 174 -2.97 -6.79 -1.93
CA THR A 174 -3.52 -6.44 -3.24
C THR A 174 -4.79 -7.22 -3.56
N LEU A 175 -5.65 -6.66 -4.43
CA LEU A 175 -6.80 -7.37 -4.99
C LEU A 175 -6.63 -7.56 -6.50
N GLY A 176 -7.04 -8.73 -6.98
CA GLY A 176 -7.19 -9.06 -8.39
C GLY A 176 -8.65 -9.36 -8.75
N SER A 177 -8.90 -9.52 -10.05
CA SER A 177 -10.15 -10.07 -10.56
C SER A 177 -9.86 -11.28 -11.44
N GLU A 178 -10.69 -12.30 -11.32
CA GLU A 178 -10.57 -13.52 -12.14
C GLU A 178 -11.87 -13.91 -12.79
N THR A 179 -11.79 -14.09 -14.11
CA THR A 179 -12.75 -14.82 -14.94
C THR A 179 -12.27 -16.26 -15.12
N ASP A 180 -11.02 -16.41 -15.55
CA ASP A 180 -10.31 -17.67 -15.70
C ASP A 180 -8.81 -17.39 -15.52
N GLY A 181 -8.18 -17.98 -14.50
CA GLY A 181 -6.74 -17.87 -14.21
C GLY A 181 -6.21 -16.51 -13.77
N SER A 182 -6.97 -15.43 -13.87
CA SER A 182 -6.49 -14.05 -13.73
C SER A 182 -6.13 -13.57 -12.32
N ILE A 183 -6.33 -14.38 -11.28
CA ILE A 183 -5.80 -14.26 -9.91
C ILE A 183 -4.78 -15.38 -9.68
N THR A 184 -5.15 -16.62 -9.96
CA THR A 184 -4.34 -17.81 -9.64
C THR A 184 -3.05 -17.90 -10.45
N CYS A 185 -3.09 -17.60 -11.75
CA CYS A 185 -1.91 -17.62 -12.62
C CYS A 185 -0.86 -16.55 -12.27
N PRO A 186 -1.20 -15.24 -12.15
CA PRO A 186 -0.21 -14.25 -11.73
C PRO A 186 0.26 -14.48 -10.30
N SER A 187 -0.56 -15.07 -9.42
CA SER A 187 -0.10 -15.46 -8.08
C SER A 187 0.99 -16.54 -8.16
N SER A 188 0.76 -17.59 -8.95
CA SER A 188 1.75 -18.66 -9.16
C SER A 188 3.04 -18.16 -9.82
N HIS A 189 2.95 -17.24 -10.78
CA HIS A 189 4.14 -16.74 -11.50
C HIS A 189 4.97 -15.77 -10.66
N ASN A 190 4.37 -15.10 -9.69
CA ASN A 190 5.03 -14.11 -8.85
C ASN A 190 5.19 -14.59 -7.40
N ASN A 191 5.18 -15.92 -7.16
CA ASN A 191 5.39 -16.51 -5.84
C ASN A 191 4.51 -15.86 -4.74
N ALA A 192 3.24 -15.67 -5.06
CA ALA A 192 2.25 -15.07 -4.18
C ALA A 192 1.08 -16.04 -3.94
N VAL A 193 0.33 -15.79 -2.88
CA VAL A 193 -0.92 -16.48 -2.57
C VAL A 193 -2.07 -15.74 -3.27
N GLY A 194 -2.83 -16.46 -4.10
CA GLY A 194 -4.02 -15.95 -4.76
C GLY A 194 -5.24 -16.79 -4.42
N ILE A 195 -6.30 -16.16 -3.93
CA ILE A 195 -7.59 -16.84 -3.69
C ILE A 195 -8.59 -16.35 -4.72
N LYS A 196 -9.07 -17.26 -5.58
CA LYS A 196 -10.26 -17.05 -6.40
C LYS A 196 -11.48 -17.58 -5.65
N PRO A 197 -12.32 -16.73 -5.04
CA PRO A 197 -13.46 -17.23 -4.30
C PRO A 197 -14.58 -17.76 -5.21
N THR A 198 -15.60 -18.34 -4.58
CA THR A 198 -16.88 -18.66 -5.23
C THR A 198 -17.50 -17.39 -5.80
N VAL A 199 -18.04 -17.46 -7.02
CA VAL A 199 -18.75 -16.33 -7.64
C VAL A 199 -19.95 -15.96 -6.76
N GLY A 200 -20.00 -14.71 -6.32
CA GLY A 200 -21.01 -14.23 -5.36
C GLY A 200 -20.54 -14.20 -3.90
N LEU A 201 -19.33 -14.66 -3.56
CA LEU A 201 -18.82 -14.43 -2.19
C LEU A 201 -18.42 -12.96 -1.98
N THR A 202 -17.80 -12.35 -2.99
CA THR A 202 -17.36 -10.96 -2.98
C THR A 202 -18.08 -10.17 -4.07
N SER A 203 -18.42 -8.91 -3.79
CA SER A 203 -19.11 -8.06 -4.76
C SER A 203 -18.20 -7.68 -5.93
N ARG A 204 -18.80 -7.61 -7.12
CA ARG A 204 -18.18 -7.15 -8.36
C ARG A 204 -18.70 -5.78 -8.77
N ALA A 205 -19.52 -5.13 -7.94
CA ALA A 205 -20.04 -3.80 -8.22
C ALA A 205 -18.87 -2.81 -8.43
N GLY A 206 -18.92 -2.06 -9.53
CA GLY A 206 -17.88 -1.10 -9.90
C GLY A 206 -16.61 -1.70 -10.52
N VAL A 207 -16.58 -3.01 -10.78
CA VAL A 207 -15.52 -3.71 -11.52
C VAL A 207 -15.93 -3.79 -13.00
N ILE A 208 -15.00 -3.51 -13.91
CA ILE A 208 -15.24 -3.68 -15.35
C ILE A 208 -15.35 -5.19 -15.64
N PRO A 209 -16.50 -5.68 -16.13
CA PRO A 209 -16.75 -7.12 -16.26
C PRO A 209 -16.16 -7.71 -17.55
N ILE A 210 -15.91 -9.02 -17.53
CA ILE A 210 -15.81 -9.90 -18.71
C ILE A 210 -17.01 -10.85 -18.74
N SER A 211 -17.24 -11.60 -17.66
CA SER A 211 -18.27 -12.64 -17.59
C SER A 211 -18.98 -12.60 -16.25
N ALA A 212 -20.26 -12.22 -16.26
CA ALA A 212 -21.07 -12.18 -15.04
C ALA A 212 -21.19 -13.54 -14.32
N ASN A 213 -20.88 -14.65 -15.00
CA ASN A 213 -21.01 -16.00 -14.43
C ASN A 213 -19.72 -16.54 -13.84
N GLN A 214 -18.57 -15.90 -14.12
CA GLN A 214 -17.25 -16.40 -13.73
C GLN A 214 -16.44 -15.36 -12.97
N ASP A 215 -16.68 -14.07 -13.24
CA ASP A 215 -15.96 -12.98 -12.61
C ASP A 215 -16.13 -13.01 -11.11
N THR A 216 -15.02 -12.85 -10.40
CA THR A 216 -14.97 -12.68 -8.96
C THR A 216 -13.77 -11.85 -8.55
N ILE A 217 -13.84 -11.23 -7.38
CA ILE A 217 -12.75 -10.44 -6.79
C ILE A 217 -12.11 -11.24 -5.66
N GLY A 218 -10.79 -11.24 -5.59
CA GLY A 218 -10.07 -12.00 -4.59
C GLY A 218 -8.71 -11.41 -4.24
N PRO A 219 -8.18 -11.76 -3.06
CA PRO A 219 -6.87 -11.31 -2.61
C PRO A 219 -5.73 -11.95 -3.40
N ILE A 220 -4.69 -11.15 -3.63
CA ILE A 220 -3.35 -11.60 -4.00
C ILE A 220 -2.37 -11.01 -2.96
N THR A 221 -1.78 -11.87 -2.14
CA THR A 221 -0.97 -11.50 -0.96
C THR A 221 0.28 -12.38 -0.86
N ARG A 222 1.20 -12.06 0.06
CA ARG A 222 2.40 -12.89 0.32
C ARG A 222 2.09 -14.12 1.16
N SER A 223 1.12 -14.01 2.06
CA SER A 223 0.79 -15.07 3.02
C SER A 223 -0.69 -15.47 2.92
N VAL A 224 -0.99 -16.71 3.32
CA VAL A 224 -2.37 -17.22 3.45
C VAL A 224 -3.12 -16.48 4.56
N SER A 225 -2.43 -16.08 5.63
CA SER A 225 -3.02 -15.28 6.71
C SER A 225 -3.52 -13.93 6.22
N ASP A 226 -2.73 -13.20 5.43
CA ASP A 226 -3.17 -11.92 4.87
C ASP A 226 -4.32 -12.11 3.87
N ALA A 227 -4.28 -13.19 3.07
CA ALA A 227 -5.37 -13.52 2.17
C ALA A 227 -6.68 -13.77 2.93
N ALA A 228 -6.62 -14.50 4.05
CA ALA A 228 -7.75 -14.77 4.90
C ALA A 228 -8.30 -13.49 5.55
N ILE A 229 -7.43 -12.62 6.09
CA ILE A 229 -7.82 -11.32 6.65
C ILE A 229 -8.56 -10.49 5.60
N VAL A 230 -7.99 -10.37 4.40
CA VAL A 230 -8.60 -9.59 3.32
C VAL A 230 -9.95 -10.18 2.92
N LEU A 231 -10.03 -11.51 2.75
CA LEU A 231 -11.27 -12.18 2.36
C LEU A 231 -12.37 -12.00 3.42
N SER A 232 -12.04 -12.04 4.72
CA SER A 232 -12.98 -11.75 5.81
C SER A 232 -13.56 -10.34 5.75
N VAL A 233 -12.81 -9.38 5.17
CA VAL A 233 -13.28 -7.98 5.07
C VAL A 233 -14.10 -7.75 3.80
N ILE A 234 -13.74 -8.37 2.67
CA ILE A 234 -14.39 -8.07 1.38
C ILE A 234 -15.57 -9.01 1.03
N ALA A 235 -15.71 -10.14 1.74
CA ALA A 235 -16.83 -11.05 1.55
C ALA A 235 -18.11 -10.47 2.19
N GLY A 236 -19.24 -10.55 1.48
CA GLY A 236 -20.46 -9.90 1.94
C GLY A 236 -21.51 -9.72 0.86
N LYS A 237 -22.77 -9.55 1.31
CA LYS A 237 -23.91 -9.24 0.43
C LYS A 237 -23.81 -7.79 -0.02
N ASP A 238 -24.01 -7.55 -1.30
CA ASP A 238 -24.10 -6.23 -1.90
C ASP A 238 -25.36 -6.16 -2.78
N PRO A 239 -26.32 -5.26 -2.49
CA PRO A 239 -27.51 -5.11 -3.33
C PRO A 239 -27.20 -4.70 -4.77
N ASN A 240 -26.01 -4.18 -5.05
CA ASN A 240 -25.56 -3.83 -6.40
C ASN A 240 -25.00 -5.02 -7.18
N ASP A 241 -24.91 -6.20 -6.57
CA ASP A 241 -24.46 -7.44 -7.19
C ASP A 241 -25.36 -8.61 -6.79
N ASN A 242 -26.26 -8.98 -7.69
CA ASN A 242 -27.27 -10.01 -7.45
C ASN A 242 -26.70 -11.40 -7.13
N PHE A 243 -25.48 -11.74 -7.56
CA PHE A 243 -24.87 -13.04 -7.23
C PHE A 243 -24.53 -13.12 -5.75
N THR A 244 -24.22 -11.99 -5.12
CA THR A 244 -23.91 -11.97 -3.69
C THR A 244 -25.13 -12.24 -2.83
N LEU A 245 -26.34 -12.00 -3.34
CA LEU A 245 -27.58 -12.23 -2.60
C LEU A 245 -27.87 -13.73 -2.37
N ALA A 246 -27.23 -14.61 -3.14
CA ALA A 246 -27.35 -16.06 -3.00
C ALA A 246 -26.48 -16.64 -1.86
N GLN A 247 -25.59 -15.85 -1.25
CA GLN A 247 -24.74 -16.34 -0.16
C GLN A 247 -25.53 -16.48 1.17
N PRO A 248 -25.05 -17.31 2.11
CA PRO A 248 -25.61 -17.39 3.46
C PRO A 248 -25.65 -16.03 4.17
N ASP A 249 -26.54 -15.84 5.14
CA ASP A 249 -26.66 -14.56 5.86
C ASP A 249 -25.41 -14.23 6.68
N THR A 250 -24.74 -15.26 7.22
CA THR A 250 -23.50 -15.10 7.97
C THR A 250 -22.30 -15.43 7.09
N VAL A 251 -21.47 -14.42 6.84
CA VAL A 251 -20.16 -14.60 6.23
C VAL A 251 -19.16 -15.01 7.32
N PRO A 252 -18.41 -16.10 7.17
CA PRO A 252 -17.44 -16.53 8.16
C PRO A 252 -16.24 -15.59 8.21
N ASP A 253 -15.63 -15.47 9.39
CA ASP A 253 -14.27 -14.96 9.51
C ASP A 253 -13.29 -16.06 9.10
N PHE A 254 -12.70 -15.92 7.92
CA PHE A 254 -11.76 -16.88 7.34
C PHE A 254 -10.45 -16.98 8.13
N THR A 255 -10.12 -16.02 8.98
CA THR A 255 -8.92 -16.11 9.83
C THR A 255 -9.04 -17.22 10.87
N LEU A 256 -10.26 -17.58 11.27
CA LEU A 256 -10.52 -18.69 12.20
C LEU A 256 -10.21 -20.07 11.61
N ALA A 257 -10.05 -20.16 10.28
CA ALA A 257 -9.67 -21.39 9.59
C ALA A 257 -8.15 -21.59 9.49
N LEU A 258 -7.34 -20.65 9.98
CA LEU A 258 -5.88 -20.74 9.98
C LEU A 258 -5.40 -21.71 11.08
N ASP A 259 -5.33 -23.00 10.75
CA ASP A 259 -4.82 -24.06 11.63
C ASP A 259 -3.60 -24.76 11.01
N ALA A 260 -2.46 -24.64 11.68
CA ALA A 260 -1.20 -25.28 11.27
C ALA A 260 -1.28 -26.82 11.23
N ASN A 261 -2.25 -27.42 11.93
CA ASN A 261 -2.43 -28.87 12.01
C ASN A 261 -3.56 -29.38 11.10
N ALA A 262 -4.18 -28.52 10.27
CA ALA A 262 -5.37 -28.87 9.49
C ALA A 262 -5.20 -30.06 8.52
N LEU A 263 -3.96 -30.35 8.11
CA LEU A 263 -3.58 -31.45 7.22
C LEU A 263 -3.00 -32.67 7.95
N GLN A 264 -2.84 -32.61 9.27
CA GLN A 264 -2.31 -33.74 10.04
C GLN A 264 -3.22 -34.96 9.88
N GLY A 265 -2.65 -36.08 9.41
CA GLY A 265 -3.39 -37.33 9.19
C GLY A 265 -4.27 -37.35 7.94
N LYS A 266 -4.12 -36.37 7.01
CA LYS A 266 -4.89 -36.28 5.75
C LYS A 266 -4.07 -36.66 4.49
N GLY A 267 -3.04 -37.49 4.63
CA GLY A 267 -2.18 -37.94 3.54
C GLY A 267 -1.98 -39.46 3.53
#